data_AF-A0A8C1LT44-F1
#
_entry.id   AF-A0A8C1LT44-F1
#
_cell.length_a   1.000
_cell.length_b   1.000
_cell.length_c   1.000
_cell.angle_alpha   90.00
_cell.angle_beta   90.00
_cell.angle_gamma   90.00
#
_symmetry.space_group_name_H-M   'P 1'
#
loop_
_entity.id
_entity.type
_entity.pdbx_description
1 polymer ?
#
loop_
_entity_poly.entity_id
_entity_poly.type
_entity_poly.pdbx_seq_one_letter_code
_entity_poly.pdbx_strand_id
1 'polypeptide(L)'
;DINSFLQEYSAQPEETVNINCKTSTDVTWSHLSWFLQKPGEAPKLLIYYANRLQSGTPSRFSGSGSNSDFTLTIIQTEDAGHYFCQSVHWINTRLHHYE
;
A
#
# COMPACT_ATOMS: atom_id res chain seq x y z
N ASP A 1 -5.35 -12.48 5.69
CA ASP A 1 -3.89 -12.54 5.77
C ASP A 1 -3.30 -11.16 5.90
N ILE A 2 -2.90 -10.78 7.12
CA ILE A 2 -2.11 -9.57 7.37
C ILE A 2 -0.67 -9.95 7.05
N ASN A 3 -0.29 -9.88 5.78
CA ASN A 3 1.12 -9.90 5.39
C ASN A 3 1.68 -8.50 5.65
N SER A 4 1.85 -8.16 6.94
CA SER A 4 2.59 -6.96 7.33
C SER A 4 4.08 -7.22 7.13
N PHE A 5 4.56 -7.02 5.90
CA PHE A 5 5.99 -6.91 5.66
C PHE A 5 6.44 -5.55 6.18
N LEU A 6 7.09 -5.52 7.35
CA LEU A 6 7.76 -4.33 7.85
C LEU A 6 9.01 -4.13 7.00
N GLN A 7 8.96 -3.23 6.02
CA GLN A 7 10.15 -2.81 5.29
C GLN A 7 10.62 -1.48 5.86
N GLU A 8 11.71 -1.52 6.64
CA GLU A 8 12.42 -0.31 7.05
C GLU A 8 13.21 0.22 5.85
N TYR A 9 13.01 1.50 5.51
CA TYR A 9 13.76 2.17 4.45
C TYR A 9 14.45 3.42 5.00
N SER A 10 15.71 3.64 4.60
CA SER A 10 16.42 4.91 4.77
C SER A 10 16.66 5.53 3.39
N ALA A 11 16.02 6.65 3.06
CA ALA A 11 16.24 7.27 1.75
C ALA A 11 17.19 8.45 1.80
N GLN A 12 17.94 8.60 0.71
CA GLN A 12 18.71 9.80 0.40
C GLN A 12 17.80 10.85 -0.29
N PRO A 13 18.16 12.15 -0.24
CA PRO A 13 17.53 13.16 -1.08
C PRO A 13 17.58 12.72 -2.56
N GLU A 14 16.44 12.80 -3.26
CA GLU A 14 16.24 12.35 -4.65
C GLU A 14 16.10 10.83 -4.90
N GLU A 15 16.11 10.01 -3.86
CA GLU A 15 15.91 8.56 -4.03
C GLU A 15 14.41 8.22 -4.17
N THR A 16 14.11 7.28 -5.07
CA THR A 16 12.76 6.72 -5.23
C THR A 16 12.68 5.39 -4.51
N VAL A 17 11.74 5.28 -3.59
CA VAL A 17 11.52 4.09 -2.78
C VAL A 17 10.34 3.31 -3.32
N ASN A 18 10.51 2.01 -3.53
CA ASN A 18 9.44 1.10 -3.89
C ASN A 18 9.20 0.11 -2.76
N ILE A 19 7.98 0.07 -2.25
CA ILE A 19 7.53 -0.84 -1.20
C ILE A 19 6.52 -1.79 -1.81
N ASN A 20 6.79 -3.09 -1.71
CA ASN A 20 5.96 -4.12 -2.32
C ASN A 20 5.00 -4.73 -1.30
N CYS A 21 3.78 -4.98 -1.73
CA CYS A 21 2.77 -5.70 -0.97
C CYS A 21 2.24 -6.85 -1.82
N LYS A 22 2.48 -8.08 -1.34
CA LYS A 22 1.98 -9.31 -1.97
C LYS A 22 0.93 -9.96 -1.07
N THR A 23 -0.29 -10.09 -1.59
CA THR A 23 -1.37 -10.79 -0.90
C THR A 23 -1.37 -12.28 -1.26
N SER A 24 -1.92 -13.11 -0.38
CA SER A 24 -2.06 -14.56 -0.60
C SER A 24 -3.10 -14.92 -1.67
N THR A 25 -4.09 -14.05 -1.85
CA THR A 25 -5.17 -14.19 -2.82
C THR A 25 -5.38 -12.87 -3.56
N ASP A 26 -5.96 -12.95 -4.75
CA ASP A 26 -6.28 -11.77 -5.55
C ASP A 26 -7.22 -10.82 -4.79
N VAL A 27 -6.87 -9.54 -4.84
CA VAL A 27 -7.67 -8.45 -4.30
C VAL A 27 -8.61 -7.97 -5.40
N THR A 28 -9.89 -8.31 -5.26
CA THR A 28 -10.94 -7.88 -6.18
C THR A 28 -11.02 -6.35 -6.21
N TRP A 29 -11.21 -5.80 -7.42
CA TRP A 29 -11.37 -4.36 -7.68
C TRP A 29 -10.29 -3.47 -7.06
N SER A 30 -9.09 -4.03 -6.88
CA SER A 30 -7.95 -3.34 -6.26
C SER A 30 -8.33 -2.69 -4.92
N HIS A 31 -9.18 -3.33 -4.12
CA HIS A 31 -9.56 -2.94 -2.75
C HIS A 31 -8.38 -3.05 -1.75
N LEU A 32 -7.27 -2.40 -2.07
CA LEU A 32 -6.07 -2.30 -1.27
C LEU A 32 -5.83 -0.83 -0.89
N SER A 33 -5.41 -0.62 0.34
CA SER A 33 -5.08 0.68 0.89
C SER A 33 -3.68 0.68 1.48
N TRP A 34 -2.99 1.81 1.38
CA TRP A 34 -1.66 2.06 1.94
C TRP A 34 -1.74 3.03 3.10
N PHE A 35 -0.99 2.74 4.16
CA PHE A 35 -0.94 3.55 5.37
C PHE A 35 0.49 3.86 5.75
N LEU A 36 0.67 5.00 6.40
CA LEU A 36 1.89 5.39 7.10
C LEU A 36 1.59 5.54 8.58
N GLN A 37 2.40 4.90 9.41
CA GLN A 37 2.42 5.10 10.86
C GLN A 37 3.76 5.69 11.28
N LYS A 38 3.73 6.92 11.80
CA LYS A 38 4.88 7.55 12.46
C LYS A 38 4.94 7.14 13.94
N PRO A 39 6.13 7.15 14.58
CA PRO A 39 6.25 6.82 16.00
C PRO A 39 5.31 7.66 16.87
N GLY A 40 4.49 7.01 17.69
CA GLY A 40 3.52 7.66 18.57
C GLY A 40 2.26 8.20 17.88
N GLU A 41 2.09 8.01 16.57
CA GLU A 41 0.91 8.42 15.83
C GLU A 41 0.00 7.23 15.45
N ALA A 42 -1.29 7.50 15.29
CA ALA A 42 -2.22 6.56 14.68
C ALA A 42 -1.90 6.43 13.17
N PRO A 43 -2.15 5.26 12.55
CA PRO A 43 -1.95 5.10 11.13
C PRO A 43 -2.79 6.08 10.30
N LYS A 44 -2.15 6.68 9.29
CA LYS A 44 -2.77 7.61 8.34
C LYS A 44 -2.90 6.94 6.98
N LEU A 45 -4.10 7.03 6.40
CA LEU A 45 -4.37 6.57 5.04
C LEU A 45 -3.64 7.46 4.03
N LEU A 46 -2.83 6.86 3.15
CA LEU A 46 -2.13 7.55 2.06
C LEU A 46 -2.87 7.35 0.73
N ILE A 47 -3.15 6.09 0.40
CA ILE A 47 -3.72 5.68 -0.89
C ILE A 47 -4.79 4.63 -0.63
N TYR A 48 -5.89 4.70 -1.38
CA TYR A 48 -6.97 3.71 -1.39
C TYR A 48 -7.25 3.26 -2.82
N TYR A 49 -7.95 2.15 -3.00
CA TYR A 49 -8.17 1.52 -4.31
C TYR A 49 -6.87 1.31 -5.12
N ALA A 50 -5.79 0.92 -4.44
CA ALA A 50 -4.43 0.72 -4.94
C ALA A 50 -3.70 1.95 -5.51
N ASN A 51 -4.40 2.92 -6.11
CA ASN A 51 -3.78 4.05 -6.81
C ASN A 51 -4.44 5.42 -6.56
N ARG A 52 -5.52 5.49 -5.77
CA ARG A 52 -6.19 6.77 -5.47
C ARG A 52 -5.59 7.42 -4.25
N LEU A 53 -4.96 8.57 -4.47
CA LEU A 53 -4.37 9.35 -3.39
C LEU A 53 -5.46 9.92 -2.47
N GLN A 54 -5.30 9.75 -1.16
CA GLN A 54 -6.19 10.34 -0.17
C GLN A 54 -5.98 11.85 -0.12
N SER A 55 -7.07 12.62 0.00
CA SER A 55 -6.99 14.08 0.09
C SER A 55 -6.06 14.54 1.22
N GLY A 56 -5.19 15.51 0.91
CA GLY A 56 -4.17 16.01 1.84
C GLY A 56 -2.88 15.18 1.88
N THR A 57 -2.83 14.05 1.17
CA THR A 57 -1.58 13.28 1.03
C THR A 57 -0.68 13.93 -0.03
N PRO A 58 0.63 14.11 0.25
CA PRO A 58 1.57 14.68 -0.69
C PRO A 58 1.69 13.88 -2.00
N SER A 59 1.91 14.58 -3.12
CA SER A 59 2.01 13.98 -4.46
C SER A 59 3.23 13.08 -4.69
N ARG A 60 4.16 13.02 -3.73
CA ARG A 60 5.31 12.10 -3.78
C ARG A 60 4.91 10.63 -3.64
N PHE A 61 3.72 10.35 -3.10
CA PHE A 61 3.20 8.99 -2.95
C PHE A 61 2.42 8.60 -4.20
N SER A 62 2.75 7.43 -4.76
CA SER A 62 2.03 6.83 -5.88
C SER A 62 1.83 5.34 -5.64
N GLY A 63 0.68 4.81 -6.02
CA GLY A 63 0.32 3.42 -5.81
C GLY A 63 0.01 2.75 -7.13
N SER A 64 0.41 1.49 -7.26
CA SER A 64 0.21 0.69 -8.47
C SER A 64 -0.02 -0.78 -8.12
N GLY A 65 -0.52 -1.54 -9.09
CA GLY A 65 -0.72 -2.98 -8.98
C GLY A 65 -2.18 -3.42 -9.06
N SER A 66 -2.35 -4.73 -9.11
CA SER A 66 -3.64 -5.42 -9.23
C SER A 66 -3.49 -6.87 -8.79
N ASN A 67 -4.61 -7.59 -8.67
CA ASN A 67 -4.64 -9.00 -8.28
C ASN A 67 -3.92 -9.20 -6.93
N SER A 68 -2.78 -9.89 -6.92
CA SER A 68 -2.00 -10.17 -5.72
C SER A 68 -0.80 -9.26 -5.48
N ASP A 69 -0.41 -8.43 -6.44
CA ASP A 69 0.89 -7.75 -6.44
C ASP A 69 0.73 -6.23 -6.56
N PHE A 70 1.16 -5.52 -5.51
CA PHE A 70 1.01 -4.07 -5.37
C PHE A 70 2.32 -3.40 -4.99
N THR A 71 2.50 -2.16 -5.43
CA THR A 71 3.69 -1.36 -5.15
C THR A 71 3.30 0.07 -4.76
N LEU A 72 3.86 0.54 -3.66
CA LEU A 72 3.87 1.95 -3.26
C LEU A 72 5.21 2.55 -3.66
N THR A 73 5.18 3.60 -4.46
CA THR A 73 6.34 4.40 -4.87
C THR A 73 6.35 5.72 -4.11
N ILE A 74 7.49 6.09 -3.55
CA ILE A 74 7.70 7.33 -2.80
C ILE A 74 8.88 8.07 -3.41
N ILE A 75 8.64 9.27 -3.96
CA ILE A 75 9.68 10.12 -4.55
C ILE A 75 10.14 11.12 -3.50
N GLN A 76 11.40 11.06 -3.07
CA GLN A 76 11.98 11.91 -2.00
C GLN A 76 11.33 11.63 -0.63
N THR A 77 11.99 10.81 0.20
CA THR A 77 11.45 10.50 1.53
C THR A 77 12.08 11.37 2.61
N GLU A 78 11.29 12.32 3.12
CA GLU A 78 11.58 13.00 4.39
C GLU A 78 10.95 12.24 5.58
N ASP A 79 10.02 11.32 5.28
CA ASP A 79 9.22 10.64 6.29
C ASP A 79 9.80 9.29 6.69
N ALA A 80 10.43 9.26 7.86
CA ALA A 80 10.67 8.01 8.59
C ALA A 80 9.35 7.51 9.22
N GLY A 81 9.02 6.23 8.99
CA GLY A 81 7.86 5.58 9.59
C GLY A 81 7.61 4.19 9.03
N HIS A 82 6.58 3.53 9.54
CA HIS A 82 6.17 2.21 9.08
C HIS A 82 5.10 2.32 8.01
N TYR A 83 5.34 1.70 6.86
CA TYR A 83 4.39 1.61 5.76
C TYR A 83 3.75 0.23 5.76
N PHE A 84 2.43 0.17 5.56
CA PHE A 84 1.73 -1.10 5.45
C PHE A 84 0.57 -1.02 4.47
N CYS A 85 0.27 -2.16 3.87
CA CYS A 85 -0.89 -2.35 3.00
C CYS A 85 -1.99 -3.12 3.73
N GLN A 86 -3.24 -2.86 3.37
CA GLN A 86 -4.40 -3.61 3.83
C GLN A 86 -5.32 -3.86 2.65
N SER A 87 -5.67 -5.13 2.41
CA SER A 87 -6.71 -5.53 1.46
C SER A 87 -8.01 -5.89 2.17
N VAL A 88 -9.13 -5.63 1.52
CA VAL A 88 -10.45 -6.14 1.94
C VAL A 88 -10.82 -7.32 1.06
N HIS A 89 -11.02 -8.47 1.68
CA HIS A 89 -11.51 -9.68 1.01
C HIS A 89 -12.94 -9.96 1.45
N TRP A 90 -13.85 -10.05 0.48
CA TRP A 90 -15.22 -10.47 0.74
C TRP A 90 -15.25 -12.00 0.85
N ILE A 91 -15.38 -12.52 2.07
CA ILE A 91 -15.55 -13.96 2.31
C ILE A 91 -17.01 -14.31 2.01
N ASN A 92 -17.36 -14.42 0.74
CA ASN A 92 -18.55 -15.16 0.32
C ASN A 92 -18.30 -15.80 -1.03
N THR A 93 -18.00 -17.11 -0.95
CA THR A 93 -17.87 -18.10 -2.02
C THR A 93 -16.79 -17.87 -3.06
N ARG A 94 -16.12 -18.96 -3.43
CA ARG A 94 -15.31 -19.09 -4.64
C ARG A 94 -16.07 -18.56 -5.85
N LEU A 95 -15.95 -17.28 -6.14
CA LEU A 95 -16.05 -16.84 -7.51
C LEU A 95 -14.71 -17.20 -8.13
N HIS A 96 -14.64 -18.45 -8.60
CA HIS A 96 -13.78 -18.77 -9.73
C HIS A 96 -13.91 -17.61 -10.70
N HIS A 97 -12.79 -16.94 -10.97
CA HIS A 97 -12.70 -16.06 -12.12
C HIS A 97 -13.12 -16.92 -13.32
N TYR A 98 -14.34 -16.72 -13.80
CA TYR A 98 -14.72 -17.14 -15.12
C TYR A 98 -14.33 -15.99 -16.04
N GLU A 99 -13.23 -16.27 -16.77
CA GLU A 99 -12.69 -15.60 -17.97
C GLU A 99 -12.44 -14.09 -17.93
#